data_AF-A0A2V8CQF6-F1
#
_entry.id   AF-A0A2V8CQF6-F1
#
_cell.length_a   1.000
_cell.length_b   1.000
_cell.length_c   1.000
_cell.angle_alpha   90.00
_cell.angle_beta   90.00
_cell.angle_gamma   90.00
#
_symmetry.space_group_name_H-M   'P 1'
#
loop_
_entity.id
_entity.type
_entity.pdbx_description
1 polymer ?
#
loop_
_entity_poly.entity_id
_entity_poly.type
_entity_poly.pdbx_seq_one_letter_code
_entity_poly.pdbx_strand_id
1 'polypeptide(L)'
;MSSSSTRRRPGVAAVAEVLDALQEEHRLIRQQLARVGRPEAADRLIAEIGAQAAEIAERLRDGGRTAFHWVTLPEPMSVAESEDALAALDAIGVPIAEVVVNHVLTDLGPCPLCDRRIADEARVT
;
A
#
# COMPACT_ATOMS: atom_id res chain seq x y z
N MET A 1 -28.70 11.32 9.23
CA MET A 1 -27.86 11.23 8.00
C MET A 1 -26.41 11.26 8.44
N SER A 2 -25.89 10.09 8.84
CA SER A 2 -24.49 9.93 9.23
C SER A 2 -23.91 8.88 8.31
N SER A 3 -23.33 9.35 7.21
CA SER A 3 -22.60 8.54 6.25
C SER A 3 -21.24 8.22 6.88
N SER A 4 -21.17 7.21 7.74
CA SER A 4 -19.91 6.59 8.12
C SER A 4 -19.37 5.85 6.89
N SER A 5 -18.63 6.58 6.05
CA SER A 5 -17.80 5.99 5.01
C SER A 5 -16.71 5.19 5.72
N THR A 6 -16.99 3.92 6.00
CA THR A 6 -15.96 2.94 6.34
C THR A 6 -15.10 2.80 5.10
N ARG A 7 -14.04 3.61 5.02
CA ARG A 7 -13.00 3.50 4.00
C ARG A 7 -12.38 2.12 4.19
N ARG A 8 -12.88 1.15 3.42
CA ARG A 8 -12.41 -0.23 3.38
C ARG A 8 -10.91 -0.15 3.20
N ARG A 9 -10.12 -0.63 4.17
CA ARG A 9 -8.66 -0.70 4.04
C ARG A 9 -8.36 -2.03 3.34
N PRO A 10 -8.19 -2.08 2.01
CA PRO A 10 -7.70 -3.30 1.40
C PRO A 10 -6.29 -3.57 1.93
N GLY A 11 -6.04 -4.80 2.37
CA GLY A 11 -4.74 -5.19 2.91
C GLY A 11 -4.79 -6.55 3.59
N VAL A 12 -3.62 -7.14 3.83
CA VAL A 12 -3.47 -8.45 4.47
C VAL A 12 -4.15 -8.48 5.86
N ALA A 13 -4.12 -7.37 6.60
CA ALA A 13 -4.82 -7.24 7.88
C ALA A 13 -6.35 -7.41 7.74
N ALA A 14 -6.96 -6.80 6.71
CA ALA A 14 -8.40 -6.94 6.47
C ALA A 14 -8.79 -8.39 6.11
N VAL A 15 -7.89 -9.14 5.48
CA VAL A 15 -8.11 -10.58 5.23
C VAL A 15 -8.11 -11.35 6.54
N ALA A 16 -7.17 -11.09 7.44
CA ALA A 16 -7.16 -11.72 8.77
C ALA A 16 -8.42 -11.37 9.57
N GLU A 17 -8.87 -10.11 9.54
CA GLU A 17 -10.12 -9.67 10.19
C GLU A 17 -11.35 -10.41 9.65
N VAL A 18 -11.46 -10.56 8.32
CA VAL A 18 -12.57 -11.31 7.70
C VAL A 18 -12.52 -12.79 8.10
N LEU A 19 -11.33 -13.40 8.07
CA LEU A 19 -11.18 -14.80 8.45
C LEU A 19 -11.50 -15.02 9.94
N ASP A 20 -11.10 -14.11 10.82
CA ASP A 20 -11.45 -14.16 12.26
C ASP A 20 -12.97 -14.08 12.44
N ALA A 21 -13.63 -13.16 11.74
CA ALA A 21 -15.10 -13.03 11.77
C ALA A 21 -15.81 -14.30 11.27
N LEU A 22 -15.27 -14.97 10.25
CA LEU A 22 -15.80 -16.25 9.75
C LEU A 22 -15.58 -17.42 10.74
N GLN A 23 -14.55 -17.36 11.59
CA GLN A 23 -14.26 -18.40 12.59
C GLN A 23 -15.06 -18.25 13.89
N GLU A 24 -15.70 -17.10 14.11
CA GLU A 24 -16.35 -16.77 15.38
C GLU A 24 -17.46 -17.76 15.75
N GLU A 25 -18.31 -18.16 14.80
CA GLU A 25 -19.38 -19.14 15.05
C GLU A 25 -18.82 -20.51 15.48
N HIS A 26 -17.77 -20.98 14.80
CA HIS A 26 -17.13 -22.25 15.10
C HIS A 26 -16.51 -22.26 16.51
N ARG A 27 -15.92 -21.12 16.92
CA ARG A 27 -15.37 -20.91 18.27
C ARG A 27 -16.45 -20.98 19.34
N LEU A 28 -17.60 -20.33 19.14
CA LEU A 28 -18.72 -20.34 20.07
C LEU A 28 -19.30 -21.75 20.28
N ILE A 29 -19.52 -22.49 19.19
CA ILE A 29 -20.04 -23.87 19.25
C ILE A 29 -19.11 -24.77 20.06
N ARG A 30 -17.79 -24.67 19.86
CA ARG A 30 -16.81 -25.48 20.60
C ARG A 30 -16.72 -25.13 22.08
N GLN A 31 -16.73 -23.85 22.43
CA GLN A 31 -16.69 -23.44 23.83
C GLN A 31 -17.87 -24.02 24.62
N GLN A 32 -19.06 -24.06 24.01
CA GLN A 32 -20.27 -24.57 24.65
C GLN A 32 -20.34 -26.11 24.69
N LEU A 33 -19.95 -26.79 23.60
CA LEU A 33 -20.17 -28.24 23.47
C LEU A 33 -18.96 -29.11 23.84
N ALA A 34 -17.74 -28.64 23.59
CA ALA A 34 -16.53 -29.46 23.79
C ALA A 34 -15.81 -29.14 25.11
N ARG A 35 -16.09 -27.99 25.76
CA ARG A 35 -15.33 -27.45 26.91
C ARG A 35 -13.81 -27.37 26.68
N VAL A 36 -13.36 -27.46 25.43
CA VAL A 36 -11.96 -27.31 25.03
C VAL A 36 -11.76 -25.87 24.55
N GLY A 37 -11.06 -25.06 25.33
CA GLY A 37 -10.82 -23.64 25.06
C GLY A 37 -9.47 -23.32 24.40
N ARG A 38 -8.79 -24.31 23.80
CA ARG A 38 -7.46 -24.09 23.21
C ARG A 38 -7.61 -23.61 21.75
N PRO A 39 -6.91 -22.54 21.34
CA PRO A 39 -6.98 -22.02 19.97
C PRO A 39 -6.53 -23.06 18.95
N GLU A 40 -7.32 -23.16 17.88
CA GLU A 40 -7.12 -24.09 16.78
C GLU A 40 -5.98 -23.66 15.87
N ALA A 41 -5.59 -24.55 14.95
CA ALA A 41 -4.61 -24.19 13.92
C ALA A 41 -5.08 -22.97 13.10
N ALA A 42 -6.39 -22.88 12.81
CA ALA A 42 -6.98 -21.76 12.09
C ALA A 42 -6.88 -20.44 12.89
N ASP A 43 -7.25 -20.44 14.18
CA ASP A 43 -7.14 -19.26 15.04
C ASP A 43 -5.69 -18.74 15.11
N ARG A 44 -4.72 -19.66 15.24
CA ARG A 44 -3.30 -19.29 15.29
C ARG A 44 -2.82 -18.71 13.98
N LEU A 45 -3.17 -19.32 12.85
CA LEU A 45 -2.81 -18.81 11.53
C LEU A 45 -3.40 -17.41 11.28
N ILE A 46 -4.65 -17.19 11.65
CA ILE A 46 -5.30 -15.88 11.52
C ILE A 46 -4.58 -14.82 12.36
N ALA A 47 -4.24 -15.16 13.61
CA ALA A 47 -3.48 -14.28 14.48
C ALA A 47 -2.07 -13.99 13.93
N GLU A 48 -1.39 -15.00 13.38
CA GLU A 48 -0.07 -14.85 12.74
C GLU A 48 -0.14 -13.90 11.53
N ILE A 49 -1.12 -14.08 10.65
CA ILE A 49 -1.32 -13.19 9.49
C ILE A 49 -1.59 -11.75 9.96
N GLY A 50 -2.45 -11.57 10.96
CA GLY A 50 -2.74 -10.25 11.53
C GLY A 50 -1.50 -9.59 12.14
N ALA A 51 -0.70 -10.35 12.90
CA ALA A 51 0.53 -9.87 13.51
C ALA A 51 1.59 -9.49 12.45
N GLN A 52 1.78 -10.31 11.43
CA GLN A 52 2.68 -10.02 10.32
C GLN A 52 2.26 -8.78 9.54
N ALA A 53 0.95 -8.64 9.27
CA ALA A 53 0.44 -7.45 8.59
C ALA A 53 0.67 -6.18 9.41
N ALA A 54 0.47 -6.24 10.73
CA ALA A 54 0.75 -5.13 11.64
C ALA A 54 2.24 -4.79 11.68
N GLU A 55 3.12 -5.79 11.80
CA GLU A 55 4.57 -5.58 11.82
C GLU A 55 5.06 -4.94 10.51
N ILE A 56 4.58 -5.42 9.37
CA ILE A 56 4.90 -4.82 8.07
C ILE A 56 4.43 -3.36 8.07
N ALA A 57 3.17 -3.09 8.44
CA ALA A 57 2.63 -1.74 8.43
C ALA A 57 3.42 -0.79 9.37
N GLU A 58 3.87 -1.25 10.53
CA GLU A 58 4.75 -0.48 11.42
C GLU A 58 6.11 -0.19 10.77
N ARG A 59 6.75 -1.20 10.18
CA ARG A 59 8.04 -1.04 9.50
C ARG A 59 7.98 -0.07 8.33
N LEU A 60 6.90 -0.09 7.54
CA LEU A 60 6.74 0.83 6.40
C LEU A 60 6.54 2.29 6.88
N ARG A 61 6.08 2.53 8.12
CA ARG A 61 5.94 3.88 8.69
C ARG A 61 7.18 4.35 9.44
N ASP A 62 8.08 3.44 9.80
CA ASP A 62 9.30 3.76 10.54
C ASP A 62 10.41 4.24 9.60
N GLY A 63 10.52 5.57 9.45
CA GLY A 63 11.57 6.24 8.68
C GLY A 63 12.99 6.03 9.20
N GLY A 64 13.17 5.55 10.44
CA GLY A 64 14.48 5.17 10.98
C GLY A 64 14.93 3.77 10.56
N ARG A 65 14.00 2.94 10.05
CA ARG A 65 14.25 1.55 9.65
C ARG A 65 14.03 1.30 8.16
N THR A 66 13.18 2.10 7.51
CA THR A 66 12.81 1.97 6.10
C THR A 66 12.81 3.34 5.43
N ALA A 67 13.34 3.41 4.20
CA ALA A 67 13.26 4.61 3.37
C ALA A 67 12.57 4.27 2.05
N PHE A 68 11.64 5.13 1.63
CA PHE A 68 10.95 5.01 0.34
C PHE A 68 11.43 6.10 -0.62
N HIS A 69 11.80 5.68 -1.82
CA HIS A 69 12.17 6.57 -2.92
C HIS A 69 11.11 6.43 -4.02
N TRP A 70 10.41 7.51 -4.33
CA TRP A 70 9.42 7.53 -5.41
C TRP A 70 10.12 7.84 -6.72
N VAL A 71 9.85 7.09 -7.79
CA VAL A 71 10.43 7.34 -9.11
C VAL A 71 9.31 7.69 -10.08
N THR A 72 9.44 8.81 -10.78
CA THR A 72 8.43 9.28 -11.75
C THR A 72 9.08 9.82 -13.02
N LEU A 73 8.27 10.08 -14.05
CA LEU A 73 8.68 10.75 -15.29
C LEU A 73 8.26 12.23 -15.26
N PRO A 74 8.95 13.12 -16.00
CA PRO A 74 8.62 14.55 -16.07
C PRO A 74 7.36 14.86 -16.90
N GLU A 75 6.60 13.85 -17.31
CA GLU A 75 5.38 14.00 -18.08
C GLU A 75 4.22 14.47 -17.17
N PRO A 76 3.37 15.42 -17.60
CA PRO A 76 2.34 16.00 -16.73
C PRO A 76 1.40 14.98 -16.08
N MET A 77 0.99 13.94 -16.82
CA MET A 77 0.13 12.87 -16.29
C MET A 77 0.85 12.05 -15.21
N SER A 78 2.12 11.68 -15.46
CA SER A 78 2.96 10.95 -14.50
C SER A 78 3.18 11.76 -13.22
N VAL A 79 3.35 13.07 -13.33
CA VAL A 79 3.46 13.99 -12.17
C VAL A 79 2.15 14.03 -11.40
N ALA A 80 1.01 14.24 -12.06
CA ALA A 80 -0.29 14.28 -11.39
C ALA A 80 -0.62 12.96 -10.66
N GLU A 81 -0.37 11.81 -11.29
CA GLU A 81 -0.54 10.50 -10.64
C GLU A 81 0.41 10.33 -9.45
N SER A 82 1.63 10.84 -9.56
CA SER A 82 2.60 10.82 -8.46
C SER A 82 2.13 11.67 -7.29
N GLU A 83 1.59 12.86 -7.52
CA GLU A 83 1.04 13.71 -6.46
C GLU A 83 -0.10 13.01 -5.69
N ASP A 84 -1.02 12.37 -6.41
CA ASP A 84 -2.11 11.59 -5.81
C ASP A 84 -1.58 10.41 -4.97
N ALA A 85 -0.60 9.68 -5.51
CA ALA A 85 0.00 8.55 -4.81
C ALA A 85 0.79 8.97 -3.56
N LEU A 86 1.57 10.05 -3.65
CA LEU A 86 2.31 10.61 -2.53
C LEU A 86 1.37 11.10 -1.43
N ALA A 87 0.26 11.76 -1.78
CA ALA A 87 -0.77 12.17 -0.83
C ALA A 87 -1.43 10.95 -0.15
N ALA A 88 -1.66 9.86 -0.89
CA ALA A 88 -2.20 8.64 -0.31
C ALA A 88 -1.22 7.95 0.65
N LEU A 89 0.09 7.96 0.35
CA LEU A 89 1.14 7.41 1.20
C LEU A 89 1.32 8.24 2.48
N ASP A 90 1.29 9.57 2.37
CA ASP A 90 1.30 10.49 3.51
C ASP A 90 0.09 10.27 4.42
N ALA A 91 -1.11 10.13 3.85
CA ALA A 91 -2.34 9.88 4.60
C ALA A 91 -2.33 8.58 5.40
N ILE A 92 -1.49 7.59 5.03
CA ILE A 92 -1.30 6.34 5.79
C ILE A 92 -0.02 6.33 6.64
N GLY A 93 0.72 7.44 6.67
CA GLY A 93 1.90 7.67 7.49
C GLY A 93 3.18 7.00 6.97
N VAL A 94 3.27 6.72 5.67
CA VAL A 94 4.48 6.16 5.06
C VAL A 94 5.39 7.31 4.60
N PRO A 95 6.56 7.51 5.23
CA PRO A 95 7.45 8.61 4.89
C PRO A 95 8.18 8.36 3.55
N ILE A 96 8.12 9.33 2.66
CA ILE A 96 8.90 9.34 1.41
C ILE A 96 10.17 10.15 1.65
N ALA A 97 11.32 9.49 1.48
CA ALA A 97 12.62 10.11 1.68
C ALA A 97 13.03 10.98 0.49
N GLU A 98 12.67 10.56 -0.72
CA GLU A 98 13.08 11.22 -1.96
C GLU A 98 12.09 10.96 -3.09
N VAL A 99 12.00 11.93 -4.00
CA VAL A 99 11.35 11.78 -5.31
C VAL A 99 12.41 11.94 -6.39
N VAL A 100 12.57 10.91 -7.21
CA VAL A 100 13.49 10.86 -8.35
C VAL A 100 12.70 11.07 -9.63
N VAL A 101 12.98 12.18 -10.32
CA VAL A 101 12.46 12.40 -11.67
C VAL A 101 13.41 11.74 -12.66
N ASN A 102 12.99 10.60 -13.21
CA ASN A 102 13.76 9.83 -14.15
C ASN A 102 13.53 10.32 -15.59
N HIS A 103 14.50 10.04 -16.48
CA HIS A 103 14.44 10.40 -17.90
C HIS A 103 14.30 11.90 -18.17
N VAL A 104 14.85 12.75 -17.30
CA VAL A 104 15.00 14.17 -17.59
C VAL A 104 16.00 14.32 -18.74
N LEU A 105 15.48 14.68 -19.91
CA LEU A 105 16.30 15.01 -21.07
C LEU A 105 16.92 16.39 -20.83
N THR A 106 18.25 16.42 -20.77
CA THR A 106 19.04 17.66 -20.68
C THR A 106 19.52 18.04 -22.08
N ASP A 107 19.84 19.31 -22.29
CA ASP A 107 20.37 19.80 -23.57
C ASP A 107 21.79 19.27 -23.79
N LEU A 108 21.87 18.05 -24.33
CA LEU A 108 23.11 17.37 -24.71
C LEU A 108 23.46 17.63 -26.18
N GLY A 109 22.82 18.62 -26.82
CA GLY A 109 22.88 18.88 -28.25
C GLY A 109 21.89 18.02 -29.07
N PRO A 110 21.88 18.20 -30.40
CA PRO A 110 20.89 17.56 -31.27
C PRO A 110 21.01 16.03 -31.25
N CYS A 111 19.94 15.36 -30.88
CA CYS A 111 19.89 13.90 -30.81
C CYS A 111 18.56 13.41 -31.42
N PRO A 112 18.57 12.82 -32.64
CA PRO A 112 17.35 12.43 -33.33
C PRO A 112 16.44 11.43 -32.58
N LEU A 113 16.98 10.69 -31.62
CA LEU A 113 16.21 9.79 -30.76
C LEU A 113 15.55 10.54 -29.59
N CYS A 114 16.30 11.43 -28.93
CA CYS A 114 15.76 12.28 -27.87
C CYS A 114 14.73 13.27 -28.43
N ASP A 115 15.02 13.91 -29.56
CA ASP A 115 14.14 14.89 -30.21
C ASP A 115 12.79 14.27 -30.59
N ARG A 116 12.80 13.04 -31.14
CA ARG A 116 11.57 12.30 -31.43
C ARG A 116 10.77 12.00 -30.18
N ARG A 117 11.45 11.54 -29.13
CA ARG A 117 10.81 11.18 -27.88
C ARG A 117 10.17 12.40 -27.19
N ILE A 118 10.87 13.54 -27.14
CA ILE A 118 10.31 14.82 -26.67
C ILE A 118 9.08 15.20 -27.48
N ALA A 119 9.14 15.08 -28.81
CA ALA A 119 8.03 15.40 -29.68
C ALA A 119 6.82 14.46 -29.49
N ASP A 120 7.04 13.17 -29.23
CA ASP A 120 5.97 12.22 -28.96
C ASP A 120 5.33 12.46 -27.57
N GLU A 121 6.13 12.75 -26.54
CA GLU A 121 5.66 13.10 -25.20
C GLU A 121 4.81 14.40 -25.22
N ALA A 122 5.20 15.40 -26.02
CA ALA A 122 4.45 16.65 -26.20
C ALA A 122 3.12 16.50 -26.94
N ARG A 123 2.86 15.37 -27.64
CA ARG A 123 1.58 15.12 -28.34
C ARG A 123 0.51 14.50 -27.45
N VAL A 124 0.90 13.91 -26.34
CA VAL A 124 0.01 13.17 -25.42
C VAL A 124 -0.45 14.07 -24.26
N THR A 125 0.15 15.25 -24.11
CA THR A 125 -0.25 16.31 -23.16
C THR A 125 -1.31 17.23 -23.78
#